data_AF-A0A397EI83-F1
#
_entry.id   AF-A0A397EI83-F1
#
_cell.length_a   1.000
_cell.length_b   1.000
_cell.length_c   1.000
_cell.angle_alpha   90.00
_cell.angle_beta   90.00
_cell.angle_gamma   90.00
#
_symmetry.space_group_name_H-M   'P 1'
#
loop_
_entity.id
_entity.type
_entity.pdbx_description
1 polymer ?
#
loop_
_entity_poly.entity_id
_entity_poly.type
_entity_poly.pdbx_seq_one_letter_code
_entity_poly.pdbx_strand_id
1 'polypeptide(L)' 'PQRGPMQELKKKGGRSKLAGAILIVVFVVCLSVSVTSSIMAIYPATRCLRIAGGNGKLDPKTGKCPIAASRKG' A
#
# COMPACT_ATOMS: atom_id res chain seq x y z
N PRO A 1 27.34 37.94 7.64
CA PRO A 1 27.11 38.14 6.18
C PRO A 1 27.11 36.85 5.31
N GLN A 2 27.56 35.69 5.81
CA GLN A 2 27.71 34.43 5.03
C GLN A 2 26.43 33.57 4.88
N ARG A 3 25.25 34.00 5.34
CA ARG A 3 24.02 33.17 5.37
C ARG A 3 23.02 33.44 4.24
N GLY A 4 23.41 34.16 3.19
CA GLY A 4 22.57 34.44 2.01
C GLY A 4 21.93 33.19 1.38
N PRO A 5 22.71 32.17 0.98
CA PRO A 5 22.14 30.96 0.35
C PRO A 5 21.28 30.15 1.32
N MET A 6 21.62 30.13 2.61
CA MET A 6 20.80 29.48 3.64
C MET A 6 19.47 30.20 3.89
N GLN A 7 19.44 31.53 3.80
CA GLN A 7 18.21 32.31 3.93
C GLN A 7 17.31 32.16 2.70
N GLU A 8 17.90 31.97 1.52
CA GLU A 8 17.15 31.77 0.28
C GLU A 8 16.51 30.39 0.19
N LEU A 9 17.20 29.34 0.64
CA LEU A 9 16.60 28.01 0.84
C LEU A 9 15.50 28.03 1.91
N LYS A 10 15.66 28.83 2.97
CA LYS A 10 14.63 28.97 4.02
C LYS A 10 13.40 29.78 3.53
N LYS A 11 13.58 30.71 2.59
CA LYS A 11 12.51 31.44 1.88
C LYS A 11 11.78 30.58 0.86
N LYS A 12 12.51 29.76 0.08
CA LYS A 12 11.96 28.87 -0.96
C LYS A 12 11.40 27.56 -0.40
N GLY A 13 11.89 27.11 0.77
CA GLY A 13 11.38 25.97 1.53
C GLY A 13 10.06 26.29 2.24
N GLY A 14 9.07 26.77 1.49
CA GLY A 14 7.73 27.01 1.99
C GLY A 14 6.95 25.71 2.14
N ARG A 15 6.17 25.58 3.21
CA ARG A 15 5.19 24.51 3.38
C ARG A 15 4.21 24.52 2.20
N SER A 16 4.42 23.65 1.22
CA SER A 16 3.49 23.47 0.11
C SER A 16 2.28 22.68 0.62
N LYS A 17 1.14 23.36 0.76
CA LYS A 17 -0.13 22.72 1.13
C LYS A 17 -0.49 21.60 0.15
N LEU A 18 -0.15 21.77 -1.12
CA LEU A 18 -0.34 20.76 -2.16
C LEU A 18 0.54 19.52 -1.92
N ALA A 19 1.84 19.72 -1.64
CA ALA A 19 2.74 18.59 -1.35
C ALA A 19 2.32 17.84 -0.07
N GLY A 20 1.86 18.57 0.95
CA GLY A 20 1.31 17.98 2.17
C GLY A 20 0.05 17.16 1.91
N ALA A 21 -0.88 17.68 1.11
CA ALA A 21 -2.11 16.97 0.73
C ALA A 21 -1.80 15.68 -0.05
N ILE A 22 -0.89 15.75 -1.02
CA ILE A 22 -0.46 14.57 -1.79
C ILE A 22 0.17 13.52 -0.87
N LEU A 23 1.04 13.92 0.07
CA LEU A 23 1.65 13.01 1.03
C LEU A 23 0.59 12.30 1.90
N ILE A 24 -0.40 13.03 2.40
CA ILE A 24 -1.48 12.44 3.22
C ILE A 24 -2.29 11.43 2.39
N VAL A 25 -2.65 11.78 1.16
CA VAL A 25 -3.41 10.89 0.27
C VAL A 25 -2.62 9.61 -0.01
N VAL A 26 -1.35 9.73 -0.40
CA VAL A 26 -0.47 8.57 -0.66
C VAL A 26 -0.32 7.71 0.60
N PHE A 27 -0.16 8.33 1.77
CA PHE A 27 -0.01 7.62 3.03
C PHE A 27 -1.27 6.84 3.41
N VAL A 28 -2.46 7.44 3.27
CA VAL A 28 -3.75 6.77 3.54
C VAL A 28 -3.99 5.62 2.57
N VAL A 29 -3.69 5.80 1.28
CA VAL A 29 -3.78 4.72 0.29
C VAL A 29 -2.81 3.59 0.62
N CYS A 30 -1.57 3.90 0.98
CA CYS A 30 -0.57 2.89 1.33
C CYS A 30 -0.97 2.11 2.60
N LEU A 31 -1.48 2.81 3.62
CA LEU A 31 -1.97 2.18 4.85
C LEU A 31 -3.16 1.27 4.59
N SER A 32 -4.16 1.73 3.84
CA SER A 32 -5.33 0.92 3.51
C SER A 32 -4.96 -0.32 2.69
N VAL A 33 -4.04 -0.20 1.72
CA VAL A 33 -3.52 -1.35 0.97
C VAL A 33 -2.73 -2.30 1.87
N SER A 34 -1.89 -1.81 2.79
CA SER A 34 -1.17 -2.67 3.75
C SER A 34 -2.10 -3.43 4.68
N VAL A 35 -3.11 -2.76 5.25
CA VAL A 35 -4.08 -3.38 6.14
C VAL A 35 -4.92 -4.40 5.36
N THR A 36 -5.39 -4.04 4.17
CA THR A 36 -6.17 -4.93 3.31
C THR A 36 -5.36 -6.15 2.92
N SER A 37 -4.11 -5.99 2.50
CA SER A 37 -3.21 -7.09 2.15
C SER A 37 -2.98 -8.05 3.33
N SER A 38 -2.78 -7.49 4.52
CA SER A 38 -2.62 -8.27 5.76
C SER A 38 -3.87 -9.10 6.09
N ILE A 39 -5.07 -8.52 5.94
CA ILE A 39 -6.34 -9.23 6.15
C ILE A 39 -6.57 -10.29 5.05
N MET A 40 -6.27 -9.94 3.80
CA MET A 40 -6.47 -10.80 2.63
C MET A 40 -5.53 -12.01 2.62
N ALA A 41 -4.36 -11.89 3.25
CA ALA A 41 -3.42 -12.99 3.49
C ALA A 41 -3.89 -13.96 4.59
N ILE A 42 -4.76 -13.51 5.52
CA ILE A 42 -5.35 -14.35 6.56
C ILE A 42 -6.61 -15.04 6.04
N TYR A 43 -7.40 -14.39 5.18
CA TYR A 43 -8.66 -14.93 4.68
C TYR A 43 -8.45 -15.96 3.54
N PRO A 44 -8.85 -17.24 3.72
CA PRO A 44 -8.64 -18.29 2.71
C PRO A 44 -9.42 -18.05 1.41
N ALA A 45 -10.52 -17.28 1.49
CA ALA A 45 -11.38 -16.96 0.35
C ALA A 45 -10.77 -15.96 -0.66
N THR A 46 -9.73 -15.23 -0.27
CA THR A 46 -9.09 -14.18 -1.09
C THR A 46 -7.58 -14.37 -1.25
N ARG A 47 -7.00 -15.35 -0.55
CA ARG A 47 -5.56 -15.64 -0.55
C ARG A 47 -4.99 -16.05 -1.90
N CYS A 48 -5.83 -16.51 -2.82
CA CYS A 48 -5.40 -16.89 -4.16
C CYS A 48 -5.19 -15.67 -5.08
N LEU A 49 -5.66 -14.46 -4.72
CA LEU A 49 -5.40 -13.26 -5.51
C LEU A 49 -3.91 -12.88 -5.46
N ARG A 50 -3.39 -12.42 -6.59
CA ARG A 50 -1.98 -11.99 -6.74
C ARG A 50 -1.60 -10.85 -5.79
N ILE A 51 -2.54 -9.95 -5.48
CA ILE A 51 -2.36 -8.87 -4.49
C ILE A 51 -2.15 -9.39 -3.06
N ALA A 52 -2.65 -10.59 -2.72
CA ALA A 52 -2.39 -11.25 -1.43
C ALA A 52 -1.17 -12.18 -1.45
N GLY A 53 -0.38 -12.18 -2.53
CA GLY A 53 0.76 -13.10 -2.69
C GLY A 53 0.38 -14.51 -3.19
N GLY A 54 -0.85 -14.71 -3.65
CA GLY A 54 -1.34 -15.99 -4.16
C GLY A 54 -1.00 -16.28 -5.63
N ASN A 55 -1.20 -17.53 -6.05
CA ASN A 55 -0.89 -17.97 -7.41
C ASN A 55 -1.90 -17.53 -8.50
N GLY A 56 -2.91 -16.71 -8.19
CA GLY A 56 -3.88 -16.21 -9.17
C GLY A 56 -4.73 -17.30 -9.84
N LYS A 57 -4.74 -18.51 -9.28
CA LYS A 57 -5.52 -19.65 -9.77
C LYS A 57 -6.83 -19.71 -8.98
N LEU A 58 -7.92 -19.36 -9.65
CA LEU A 58 -9.29 -19.53 -9.15
C LEU A 58 -9.73 -20.97 -9.44
N ASP A 59 -10.53 -21.53 -8.54
CA ASP A 59 -11.08 -22.87 -8.73
C ASP A 59 -12.03 -22.88 -9.95
N PRO A 60 -11.79 -23.75 -10.95
CA PRO A 60 -12.56 -23.73 -12.21
C PRO A 60 -14.01 -24.24 -12.06
N LYS A 61 -14.39 -24.79 -10.90
CA LYS A 61 -15.76 -25.27 -10.63
C LYS A 61 -16.63 -24.23 -9.93
N THR A 62 -16.02 -23.37 -9.11
CA THR A 62 -16.76 -22.43 -8.24
C THR A 62 -16.40 -20.97 -8.46
N GLY A 63 -15.36 -20.66 -9.23
CA GLY A 63 -14.89 -19.30 -9.48
C GLY A 63 -14.35 -18.59 -8.22
N LYS A 64 -14.15 -19.34 -7.13
CA LYS A 64 -13.67 -18.84 -5.83
C LYS A 64 -12.25 -19.35 -5.56
N CYS A 65 -11.56 -18.75 -4.59
CA CYS A 65 -10.29 -19.32 -4.14
C CYS A 65 -10.51 -20.73 -3.56
N PRO A 66 -9.68 -21.72 -3.91
CA PRO A 66 -9.76 -23.06 -3.34
C PRO A 66 -9.48 -23.01 -1.82
N ILE A 67 -10.34 -23.65 -1.03
CA ILE A 67 -10.28 -23.68 0.45
C ILE A 67 -9.10 -24.54 0.96
N ALA A 68 -8.46 -25.30 0.07
CA ALA A 68 -7.32 -26.14 0.40
C ALA A 68 -5.98 -25.41 0.20
N ALA A 69 -5.11 -25.51 1.20
CA ALA A 69 -3.71 -25.06 1.25
C ALA A 69 -3.41 -23.66 1.83
N SER A 70 -4.05 -23.30 2.94
CA SER A 70 -3.40 -22.45 3.95
C SER A 70 -2.63 -23.30 4.97
N ARG A 71 -1.68 -24.12 4.51
CA ARG A 71 -0.58 -24.68 5.33
C ARG A 71 0.43 -25.35 4.40
N LYS A 72 1.58 -24.71 4.24
CA LYS A 72 2.92 -25.26 4.47
C LYS A 72 3.86 -24.06 4.39
N GLY A 73 4.60 -23.86 5.47
CA GLY A 73 5.45 -22.70 5.69
C GLY A 73 6.61 -22.62 4.72
#